data_AF-A0A7C4DJ36-F1
#
_entry.id   AF-A0A7C4DJ36-F1
#
_cell.length_a   1.000
_cell.length_b   1.000
_cell.length_c   1.000
_cell.angle_alpha   90.00
_cell.angle_beta   90.00
_cell.angle_gamma   90.00
#
_symmetry.space_group_name_H-M   'P 1'
#
loop_
_entity.id
_entity.type
_entity.pdbx_description
1 polymer ?
#
loop_
_entity_poly.entity_id
_entity_poly.type
_entity_poly.pdbx_seq_one_letter_code
_entity_poly.pdbx_strand_id
1 'polypeptide(L)'
;MPEPIDREKLYARLMVVLTRHVGKHNAIGMAELYQAVTGETWSNRINDTRLLRRIVTYARHQGDAICSDNTGYWLSQAGSDVEDYIARLKKSALKKLLIVSRMKKTALPKLCGQLEFDVLTEAVEAEQREAISAGGAKL
;
A
#
# COMPACT_ATOMS: atom_id res chain seq x y z
N MET A 1 13.27 5.71 8.54
CA MET A 1 12.38 4.58 8.20
C MET A 1 12.36 3.63 9.39
N PRO A 2 11.30 2.86 9.67
CA PRO A 2 11.48 1.73 10.59
C PRO A 2 12.58 0.82 10.03
N GLU A 3 13.46 0.36 10.90
CA GLU A 3 14.57 -0.55 10.57
C GLU A 3 14.05 -1.78 9.78
N PRO A 4 14.82 -2.36 8.85
CA PRO A 4 14.37 -3.49 8.02
C PRO A 4 13.77 -4.66 8.82
N ILE A 5 14.34 -4.92 10.00
CA ILE A 5 13.92 -5.98 10.94
C ILE A 5 12.52 -5.73 11.51
N ASP A 6 12.11 -4.47 11.68
CA ASP A 6 10.79 -4.11 12.22
C ASP A 6 9.68 -4.32 11.18
N ARG A 7 9.97 -4.07 9.90
CA ARG A 7 8.99 -4.21 8.81
C ARG A 7 8.49 -5.64 8.65
N GLU A 8 9.39 -6.63 8.62
CA GLU A 8 9.01 -8.05 8.46
C GLU A 8 8.21 -8.56 9.65
N LYS A 9 8.61 -8.17 10.87
CA LYS A 9 7.88 -8.52 12.09
C LYS A 9 6.47 -7.93 12.09
N LEU A 10 6.33 -6.66 11.73
CA LEU A 10 5.02 -6.01 11.62
C LEU A 10 4.16 -6.59 10.50
N TYR A 11 4.76 -6.95 9.37
CA TYR A 11 4.09 -7.66 8.28
C TYR A 11 3.54 -9.02 8.75
N ALA A 12 4.37 -9.84 9.39
CA ALA A 12 3.93 -11.14 9.91
C ALA A 12 2.79 -10.98 10.93
N ARG A 13 2.90 -10.01 11.84
CA ARG A 13 1.82 -9.69 12.80
C ARG A 13 0.54 -9.23 12.11
N LEU A 14 0.65 -8.37 11.10
CA LEU A 14 -0.48 -7.92 10.29
C LEU A 14 -1.23 -9.11 9.69
N MET A 15 -0.50 -10.04 9.06
CA MET A 15 -1.11 -11.21 8.43
C MET A 15 -1.80 -12.09 9.47
N VAL A 16 -1.15 -12.38 10.61
CA VAL A 16 -1.76 -13.15 11.70
C VAL A 16 -3.07 -12.50 12.18
N VAL A 17 -3.09 -11.18 12.38
CA VAL A 17 -4.31 -10.48 12.78
C VAL A 17 -5.38 -10.64 11.70
N LEU A 18 -5.06 -10.35 10.43
CA LEU A 18 -6.05 -10.36 9.36
C LEU A 18 -6.59 -11.75 9.01
N THR A 19 -5.90 -12.85 9.36
CA THR A 19 -6.49 -14.21 9.22
C THR A 19 -7.77 -14.40 10.03
N ARG A 20 -8.00 -13.57 11.05
CA ARG A 20 -9.24 -13.55 11.85
C ARG A 20 -10.30 -12.60 11.27
N HIS A 21 -9.94 -11.82 10.27
CA HIS A 21 -10.75 -10.78 9.64
C HIS A 21 -10.88 -11.08 8.15
N VAL A 22 -11.47 -12.24 7.84
CA VAL A 22 -11.73 -12.68 6.47
C VAL A 22 -13.13 -12.23 6.04
N GLY A 23 -13.20 -11.59 4.88
CA GLY A 23 -14.42 -11.02 4.32
C GLY A 23 -14.78 -9.67 4.94
N LYS A 24 -15.48 -8.84 4.14
CA LYS A 24 -15.82 -7.47 4.52
C LYS A 24 -16.65 -7.37 5.82
N HIS A 25 -17.50 -8.34 6.10
CA HIS A 25 -18.33 -8.35 7.30
C HIS A 25 -17.52 -8.47 8.59
N ASN A 26 -16.28 -8.97 8.52
CA ASN A 26 -15.35 -9.08 9.64
C ASN A 26 -14.25 -8.02 9.58
N ALA A 27 -14.45 -6.90 8.89
CA ALA A 27 -13.42 -5.87 8.76
C ALA A 27 -13.00 -5.30 10.12
N ILE A 28 -11.68 -5.14 10.31
CA ILE A 28 -11.09 -4.53 11.51
C ILE A 28 -10.79 -3.05 11.30
N GLY A 29 -11.21 -2.21 12.25
CA GLY A 29 -11.00 -0.77 12.21
C GLY A 29 -9.52 -0.38 12.31
N MET A 30 -9.13 0.76 11.74
CA MET A 30 -7.73 1.22 11.72
C MET A 30 -7.08 1.30 13.12
N ALA A 31 -7.84 1.77 14.11
CA ALA A 31 -7.37 1.94 15.48
C ALA A 31 -7.05 0.58 16.14
N GLU A 32 -8.00 -0.35 16.02
CA GLU A 32 -7.89 -1.70 16.56
C GLU A 32 -6.79 -2.49 15.85
N LEU A 33 -6.73 -2.39 14.51
CA LEU A 33 -5.67 -3.01 13.74
C LEU A 33 -4.29 -2.47 14.11
N TYR A 34 -4.16 -1.16 14.34
CA TYR A 34 -2.91 -0.56 14.79
C TYR A 34 -2.45 -1.20 16.09
N GLN A 35 -3.31 -1.19 17.11
CA GLN A 35 -2.99 -1.75 18.43
C GLN A 35 -2.68 -3.24 18.36
N ALA A 36 -3.41 -4.02 17.57
CA ALA A 36 -3.15 -5.44 17.39
C ALA A 36 -1.78 -5.73 16.76
N VAL A 37 -1.39 -4.91 15.76
CA VAL A 37 -0.16 -5.10 14.98
C VAL A 37 1.08 -4.52 15.66
N THR A 38 0.97 -3.37 16.34
CA THR A 38 2.13 -2.73 17.01
C THR A 38 2.21 -3.14 18.47
N GLY A 39 1.09 -3.35 19.15
CA GLY A 39 1.01 -3.49 20.60
C GLY A 39 0.91 -2.15 21.33
N GLU A 40 0.86 -1.03 20.60
CA GLU A 40 0.83 0.32 21.14
C GLU A 40 -0.57 0.94 21.01
N THR A 41 -0.93 1.80 21.96
CA THR A 41 -2.08 2.68 21.78
C THR A 41 -1.70 3.85 20.87
N TRP A 42 -2.67 4.39 20.15
CA TRP A 42 -2.47 5.61 19.36
C TRP A 42 -2.94 6.82 20.18
N SER A 43 -2.20 7.91 20.08
CA SER A 43 -2.53 9.23 20.65
C SER A 43 -3.02 10.19 19.56
N ASN A 44 -2.44 10.08 18.36
CA ASN A 44 -2.83 10.81 17.16
C ASN A 44 -3.11 9.82 16.02
N ARG A 45 -4.40 9.58 15.75
CA ARG A 45 -4.84 8.65 14.71
C ARG A 45 -4.21 8.93 13.35
N ILE A 46 -3.93 10.18 13.00
CA ILE A 46 -3.38 10.51 11.67
C ILE A 46 -1.92 10.09 11.59
N ASN A 47 -1.10 10.49 12.56
CA ASN A 47 0.34 10.28 12.52
C ASN A 47 0.76 8.87 12.92
N ASP A 48 0.18 8.35 14.00
CA ASP A 48 0.61 7.09 14.60
C ASP A 48 0.29 5.93 13.65
N THR A 49 -0.87 5.99 13.00
CA THR A 49 -1.31 4.96 12.07
C THR A 49 -0.64 5.03 10.69
N ARG A 50 0.27 5.99 10.44
CA ARG A 50 1.06 6.05 9.19
C ARG A 50 1.93 4.82 9.02
N LEU A 51 2.50 4.31 10.11
CA LEU A 51 3.31 3.10 10.11
C LEU A 51 2.49 1.92 9.55
N LEU A 52 1.33 1.66 10.14
CA LEU A 52 0.45 0.59 9.72
C LEU A 52 0.01 0.73 8.25
N ARG A 53 -0.33 1.94 7.78
CA ARG A 53 -0.66 2.13 6.35
C ARG A 53 0.49 1.73 5.44
N ARG A 54 1.75 2.04 5.80
CA ARG A 54 2.92 1.62 5.01
C ARG A 54 3.07 0.10 4.99
N ILE A 55 2.85 -0.58 6.12
CA ILE A 55 2.92 -2.05 6.18
C ILE A 55 1.80 -2.69 5.34
N VAL A 56 0.58 -2.17 5.40
CA VAL A 56 -0.53 -2.65 4.55
C VAL A 56 -0.23 -2.42 3.06
N THR A 57 0.32 -1.26 2.70
CA THR A 57 0.75 -0.99 1.32
C THR A 57 1.86 -1.96 0.89
N TYR A 58 2.84 -2.22 1.76
CA TYR A 58 3.89 -3.19 1.50
C TYR A 58 3.32 -4.59 1.23
N ALA A 59 2.42 -5.09 2.07
CA ALA A 59 1.75 -6.37 1.88
C ALA A 59 1.00 -6.44 0.52
N ARG A 60 0.26 -5.38 0.15
CA ARG A 60 -0.39 -5.31 -1.17
C ARG A 60 0.59 -5.36 -2.33
N HIS A 61 1.78 -4.76 -2.19
CA HIS A 61 2.83 -4.87 -3.21
C HIS A 61 3.41 -6.27 -3.32
N GLN A 62 3.38 -7.07 -2.25
CA GLN A 62 3.74 -8.49 -2.29
C GLN A 62 2.64 -9.37 -2.92
N GLY A 63 1.47 -8.81 -3.20
CA GLY A 63 0.34 -9.52 -3.81
C GLY A 63 -0.72 -9.99 -2.81
N ASP A 64 -0.63 -9.63 -1.53
CA ASP A 64 -1.63 -10.02 -0.53
C ASP A 64 -2.98 -9.37 -0.81
N ALA A 65 -4.05 -10.18 -0.75
CA ALA A 65 -5.43 -9.79 -1.04
C ALA A 65 -6.09 -9.00 0.12
N ILE A 66 -5.38 -7.99 0.64
CA ILE A 66 -5.85 -7.13 1.73
C ILE A 66 -6.72 -6.01 1.16
N CYS A 67 -8.01 -6.10 1.42
CA CYS A 67 -9.00 -5.10 1.02
C CYS A 67 -9.21 -4.06 2.12
N SER A 68 -9.75 -2.90 1.77
CA SER A 68 -10.12 -1.87 2.77
C SER A 68 -11.21 -0.93 2.29
N ASP A 69 -11.98 -0.37 3.22
CA ASP A 69 -12.91 0.73 2.99
C ASP A 69 -13.16 1.54 4.27
N ASN A 70 -14.30 2.25 4.35
CA ASN A 70 -14.66 3.04 5.52
C ASN A 70 -14.89 2.20 6.79
N THR A 71 -15.19 0.90 6.64
CA THR A 71 -15.43 -0.02 7.77
C THR A 71 -14.13 -0.54 8.37
N GLY A 72 -13.07 -0.71 7.57
CA GLY A 72 -11.81 -1.25 8.05
C GLY A 72 -10.99 -1.96 6.98
N TYR A 73 -10.18 -2.91 7.42
CA TYR A 73 -9.32 -3.78 6.63
C TYR A 73 -9.75 -5.23 6.80
N TRP A 74 -9.60 -6.04 5.75
CA TRP A 74 -9.90 -7.47 5.80
C TRP A 74 -9.07 -8.22 4.76
N LEU A 75 -8.88 -9.52 4.97
CA LEU A 75 -8.46 -10.42 3.88
C LEU A 75 -9.67 -10.78 3.04
N SER A 76 -9.52 -10.71 1.72
CA SER A 76 -10.54 -11.17 0.79
C SER A 76 -10.97 -12.61 1.12
N GLN A 77 -12.29 -12.83 1.14
CA GLN A 77 -12.88 -14.16 1.32
C GLN A 77 -13.05 -14.89 -0.02
N ALA A 78 -13.33 -14.13 -1.09
CA ALA A 78 -13.55 -14.63 -2.43
C ALA A 78 -12.96 -13.68 -3.48
N GLY A 79 -12.68 -14.21 -4.68
CA GLY A 79 -12.13 -13.41 -5.78
C GLY A 79 -12.94 -12.16 -6.12
N SER A 80 -14.27 -12.21 -5.95
CA SER A 80 -15.17 -11.06 -6.13
C SER A 80 -14.83 -9.87 -5.22
N ASP A 81 -14.41 -10.12 -3.96
CA ASP A 81 -14.02 -9.05 -3.04
C ASP A 81 -12.78 -8.31 -3.54
N VAL A 82 -11.82 -9.06 -4.11
CA VAL A 82 -10.59 -8.49 -4.66
C VAL A 82 -10.91 -7.66 -5.90
N GLU A 83 -11.74 -8.17 -6.80
CA GLU A 83 -12.13 -7.47 -8.02
C GLU A 83 -12.86 -6.15 -7.72
N ASP A 84 -13.80 -6.17 -6.76
CA ASP A 84 -14.49 -4.96 -6.32
C ASP A 84 -13.52 -3.94 -5.70
N TYR A 85 -12.54 -4.42 -4.94
CA TYR A 85 -11.49 -3.56 -4.39
C TYR A 85 -10.60 -2.96 -5.49
N ILE A 86 -10.15 -3.76 -6.44
CA ILE A 86 -9.36 -3.34 -7.60
C ILE A 86 -10.13 -2.31 -8.43
N ALA A 87 -11.42 -2.53 -8.70
CA ALA A 87 -12.26 -1.61 -9.44
C ALA A 87 -12.33 -0.22 -8.76
N ARG A 88 -12.45 -0.19 -7.43
CA ARG A 88 -12.44 1.06 -6.64
C ARG A 88 -11.07 1.76 -6.67
N LEU A 89 -9.98 1.00 -6.62
CA LEU A 89 -8.62 1.54 -6.76
C LEU A 89 -8.42 2.16 -8.14
N LYS A 90 -8.77 1.44 -9.22
CA LYS A 90 -8.70 1.94 -10.60
C LYS A 90 -9.50 3.23 -10.77
N LYS A 91 -10.75 3.26 -10.29
CA LYS A 91 -11.60 4.46 -10.32
C LYS A 91 -10.97 5.65 -9.58
N SER A 92 -10.36 5.40 -8.42
CA SER A 92 -9.72 6.45 -7.62
C SER A 92 -8.45 6.97 -8.28
N ALA A 93 -7.64 6.09 -8.88
CA ALA A 93 -6.46 6.45 -9.65
C ALA A 93 -6.85 7.33 -10.86
N LEU A 94 -7.82 6.90 -11.66
CA LEU A 94 -8.30 7.66 -12.82
C LEU A 94 -8.81 9.06 -12.45
N LYS A 95 -9.52 9.20 -11.32
CA LYS A 95 -9.94 10.52 -10.81
C LYS A 95 -8.76 11.44 -10.51
N LYS A 96 -7.71 10.92 -9.87
CA LYS A 96 -6.49 11.70 -9.59
C LYS A 96 -5.76 12.09 -10.87
N LEU A 97 -5.63 11.14 -11.81
CA LEU A 97 -5.02 11.41 -13.11
C LEU A 97 -5.82 12.44 -13.91
N LEU A 98 -7.15 12.42 -13.82
CA LEU A 98 -7.98 13.45 -14.44
C LEU A 98 -7.68 14.84 -13.89
N ILE A 99 -7.52 14.99 -12.57
CA ILE A 99 -7.13 16.26 -11.94
C ILE A 99 -5.76 16.71 -12.50
N VAL A 100 -4.77 15.82 -12.52
CA VAL A 100 -3.43 16.12 -13.05
C VAL A 100 -3.49 16.52 -14.52
N SER A 101 -4.28 15.82 -15.34
CA SER A 101 -4.44 16.12 -16.77
C SER A 101 -4.99 17.53 -17.00
N ARG A 102 -5.96 17.95 -16.17
CA ARG A 102 -6.54 19.30 -16.20
C ARG A 102 -5.51 20.36 -15.79
N MET A 103 -4.76 20.12 -14.71
CA MET A 103 -3.70 21.02 -14.24
C MET A 103 -2.60 21.19 -15.28
N LYS A 104 -2.18 20.08 -15.92
CA LYS A 104 -1.16 20.07 -16.98
C LYS A 104 -1.71 20.48 -18.36
N LYS A 105 -3.02 20.75 -18.49
CA LYS A 105 -3.70 21.03 -19.76
C LYS A 105 -3.38 20.00 -20.86
N THR A 106 -3.35 18.73 -20.50
CA THR A 106 -3.07 17.60 -21.41
C THR A 106 -4.23 16.63 -21.44
N ALA A 107 -4.39 15.88 -22.52
CA ALA A 107 -5.40 14.83 -22.62
C ALA A 107 -5.05 13.67 -21.66
N LEU A 108 -6.05 13.11 -20.97
CA LEU A 108 -5.86 12.00 -20.05
C LEU A 108 -5.16 10.78 -20.70
N PRO A 109 -5.51 10.34 -21.93
CA PRO A 109 -4.80 9.24 -22.59
C PRO A 109 -3.30 9.52 -22.78
N LYS A 110 -2.95 10.76 -23.12
CA LYS A 110 -1.55 11.18 -23.27
C LYS A 110 -0.80 11.13 -21.93
N LEU A 111 -1.45 11.57 -20.84
CA LEU A 111 -0.87 11.48 -19.49
C LEU A 111 -0.68 10.02 -19.07
N CYS A 112 -1.64 9.13 -19.36
CA CYS A 112 -1.51 7.70 -19.06
C CYS A 112 -0.33 7.06 -19.81
N GLY A 113 -0.15 7.38 -21.09
CA GLY A 113 1.00 6.89 -21.85
C GLY A 113 2.34 7.40 -21.31
N GLN A 114 2.40 8.64 -20.81
CA GLN A 114 3.61 9.19 -20.15
C GLN A 114 3.96 8.45 -18.85
N LEU A 115 2.95 8.09 -18.04
CA LEU A 115 3.18 7.40 -16.77
C LEU A 115 3.85 6.04 -16.93
N GLU A 116 3.57 5.33 -18.02
CA GLU A 116 4.23 4.05 -18.31
C GLU A 116 5.76 4.23 -18.42
N PHE A 117 6.21 5.28 -19.10
CA PHE A 117 7.63 5.61 -19.21
C PHE A 117 8.23 6.11 -17.90
N ASP A 118 7.51 6.98 -17.18
CA ASP A 118 7.99 7.53 -15.90
C ASP A 118 8.23 6.41 -14.87
N VAL A 119 7.30 5.46 -14.74
CA VAL A 119 7.42 4.32 -13.81
C VAL A 119 8.59 3.40 -14.18
N LEU A 120 8.77 3.10 -15.48
CA LEU A 120 9.89 2.30 -15.94
C LEU A 120 11.23 2.99 -15.64
N THR A 121 11.28 4.31 -15.82
CA THR A 121 12.47 5.13 -15.54
C THR A 121 12.79 5.11 -14.04
N GLU A 122 11.79 5.33 -13.18
CA GLU A 122 11.97 5.27 -11.72
C GLU A 122 12.47 3.89 -11.24
N ALA A 123 11.96 2.80 -11.83
CA ALA A 123 12.39 1.44 -11.50
C ALA A 123 13.86 1.20 -11.87
N VAL A 124 14.27 1.61 -13.09
CA VAL A 124 15.67 1.51 -13.54
C VAL A 124 16.60 2.33 -12.65
N GLU A 125 16.21 3.55 -12.28
CA GLU A 125 16.99 4.40 -11.37
C GLU A 125 17.12 3.78 -9.97
N ALA A 126 16.08 3.13 -9.46
CA ALA A 126 16.12 2.45 -8.17
C ALA A 126 17.10 1.27 -8.18
N GLU A 127 17.06 0.42 -9.21
CA GLU A 127 18.00 -0.70 -9.37
C GLU A 127 19.46 -0.21 -9.46
N GLN A 128 19.72 0.87 -10.20
CA GLN A 128 21.05 1.49 -10.28
C GLN A 128 21.55 2.00 -8.93
N ARG A 129 20.67 2.64 -8.13
CA ARG A 129 21.03 3.10 -6.78
C ARG A 129 21.34 1.95 -5.83
N GLU A 130 20.55 0.87 -5.89
CA GLU A 130 20.80 -0.34 -5.11
C GLU A 130 22.15 -0.97 -5.48
N ALA A 131 22.43 -1.13 -6.78
CA ALA A 131 23.71 -1.65 -7.26
C ALA A 131 24.92 -0.82 -6.82
N ILE A 132 24.82 0.52 -6.86
CA ILE A 132 25.88 1.43 -6.39
C ILE A 132 26.07 1.30 -4.87
N SER A 133 24.99 1.20 -4.10
CA SER A 133 25.06 1.03 -2.64
C SER A 133 25.61 -0.34 -2.20
N ALA A 134 25.32 -1.41 -2.96
CA ALA A 134 25.86 -2.75 -2.71
C ALA A 134 27.34 -2.87 -3.13
N GLY A 135 27.76 -2.12 -4.16
CA GLY A 135 29.14 -2.10 -4.64
C GLY A 135 30.11 -1.32 -3.76
N GLY A 136 29.64 -0.41 -2.90
CA GLY A 136 30.47 0.44 -2.03
C GLY A 136 31.03 -0.24 -0.76
N ALA A 137 30.69 -1.51 -0.50
CA ALA A 137 31.13 -2.25 0.69
C ALA A 137 32.42 -3.07 0.50
N LYS A 138 33.13 -2.90 -0.63
CA LYS A 138 34.47 -3.45 -0.84
C LYS A 138 35.45 -2.33 -1.15
N LEU A 139 36.14 -1.84 -0.13
CA LEU A 139 37.52 -1.36 -0.13
C LEU A 139 38.01 -1.25 1.32
#